data_AF-A0A7C9A7G2-F1
#
_entry.id   AF-A0A7C9A7G2-F1
#
_cell.length_a   1.000
_cell.length_b   1.000
_cell.length_c   1.000
_cell.angle_alpha   90.00
_cell.angle_beta   90.00
_cell.angle_gamma   90.00
#
_symmetry.space_group_name_H-M   'P 1'
#
loop_
_entity.id
_entity.type
_entity.pdbx_description
1 polymer ?
#
loop_
_entity_poly.entity_id
_entity_poly.type
_entity_poly.pdbx_seq_one_letter_code
_entity_poly.pdbx_strand_id
1 'polypeptide(L)'
;LDLSYNNLSGVIPTSTQLQGFNPASYMGNPGLCGPPLRDCSRDPAPNMPTGEKVPQEENDGRDMFPGLYVSVVLGLIVGFWGVCGTLVIKRSWRHTYFRFVEKMYDRFYVMVVVTLPRVWRRP
;
A
#
# COMPACT_ATOMS: atom_id res chain seq x y z
N LEU A 1 20.46 11.26 -30.02
CA LEU A 1 19.28 11.11 -29.16
C LEU A 1 19.54 9.92 -28.24
N ASP A 2 19.29 10.05 -26.96
CA ASP A 2 19.49 8.96 -25.99
C ASP A 2 18.13 8.57 -25.41
N LEU A 3 17.77 7.30 -25.57
CA LEU A 3 16.53 6.69 -25.09
C LEU A 3 16.84 5.55 -24.10
N SER A 4 18.08 5.48 -23.63
CA SER A 4 18.52 4.43 -22.71
C SER A 4 17.88 4.61 -21.33
N TYR A 5 17.61 3.51 -20.63
CA TYR A 5 17.08 3.49 -19.26
C TYR A 5 15.79 4.32 -19.06
N ASN A 6 14.88 4.29 -20.03
CA ASN A 6 13.60 5.03 -19.96
C ASN A 6 12.38 4.11 -19.72
N ASN A 7 12.62 2.83 -19.42
CA ASN A 7 11.58 1.81 -19.23
C ASN A 7 10.58 1.71 -20.40
N LEU A 8 11.07 1.91 -21.63
CA LEU A 8 10.29 1.80 -22.86
C LEU A 8 9.96 0.32 -23.14
N SER A 9 8.79 0.07 -23.73
CA SER A 9 8.31 -1.27 -24.05
C SER A 9 7.60 -1.33 -25.41
N GLY A 10 7.57 -2.51 -26.02
CA GLY A 10 6.91 -2.76 -27.29
C GLY A 10 7.87 -2.70 -28.49
N VAL A 11 7.29 -2.64 -29.69
CA VAL A 11 8.03 -2.65 -30.94
C VAL A 11 8.54 -1.25 -31.28
N ILE A 12 9.83 -1.12 -31.60
CA ILE A 12 10.38 0.14 -32.10
C ILE A 12 9.71 0.47 -33.45
N PRO A 13 9.14 1.68 -33.60
CA PRO A 13 8.51 2.08 -34.85
C PRO A 13 9.54 2.04 -36.00
N THR A 14 9.11 1.56 -37.17
CA THR A 14 9.96 1.42 -38.37
C THR A 14 10.29 2.75 -39.06
N SER A 15 10.17 3.88 -38.35
CA SER A 15 10.50 5.18 -38.93
C SER A 15 12.01 5.31 -39.14
N THR A 16 12.41 5.89 -40.27
CA THR A 16 13.82 6.05 -40.65
C THR A 16 14.65 6.81 -39.63
N GLN A 17 14.03 7.72 -38.87
CA GLN A 17 14.70 8.47 -37.81
C GLN A 17 15.08 7.60 -36.61
N LEU A 18 14.19 6.68 -36.20
CA LEU A 18 14.43 5.81 -35.05
C LEU A 18 15.35 4.64 -35.40
N GLN A 19 15.22 4.10 -36.61
CA GLN A 19 16.10 3.05 -37.11
C GLN A 19 17.55 3.53 -37.32
N GLY A 20 17.76 4.84 -37.49
CA GLY A 20 19.09 5.43 -37.65
C GLY A 20 19.89 5.58 -36.35
N PHE A 21 19.29 5.32 -35.17
CA PHE A 21 20.01 5.42 -33.90
C PHE A 21 20.78 4.14 -33.57
N ASN A 22 21.88 4.30 -32.84
CA ASN A 22 22.70 3.18 -32.38
C ASN A 22 21.89 2.30 -31.40
N PRO A 23 21.97 0.96 -31.45
CA PRO A 23 21.34 0.09 -30.45
C PRO A 23 21.62 0.45 -28.99
N ALA A 24 22.80 1.02 -28.69
CA ALA A 24 23.16 1.49 -27.35
C ALA A 24 22.23 2.61 -26.85
N SER A 25 21.68 3.44 -27.75
CA SER A 25 20.69 4.47 -27.42
C SER A 25 19.37 3.88 -26.90
N TYR A 26 19.17 2.56 -27.00
CA TYR A 26 17.98 1.86 -26.49
C TYR A 26 18.29 0.92 -25.31
N MET A 27 19.52 0.92 -24.81
CA MET A 27 19.97 0.05 -23.71
C MET A 27 19.17 0.29 -22.43
N GLY A 28 18.97 -0.75 -21.61
CA GLY A 28 18.28 -0.62 -20.33
C GLY A 28 16.75 -0.52 -20.44
N ASN A 29 16.16 -0.87 -21.58
CA ASN A 29 14.71 -0.97 -21.79
C ASN A 29 14.33 -2.45 -22.06
N PRO A 30 14.03 -3.25 -21.01
CA PRO A 30 13.88 -4.70 -21.14
C PRO A 30 12.65 -5.15 -21.92
N GLY A 31 11.61 -4.32 -22.01
CA GLY A 31 10.39 -4.61 -22.77
C GLY A 31 10.44 -4.19 -24.23
N LEU A 32 11.56 -3.63 -24.71
CA LEU A 32 11.69 -3.06 -26.05
C LEU A 32 12.28 -4.07 -27.03
N CYS A 33 11.68 -4.21 -28.21
CA CYS A 33 12.15 -5.12 -29.25
C CYS A 33 11.90 -4.55 -30.66
N GLY A 34 12.45 -5.19 -31.69
CA GLY A 34 12.41 -4.72 -33.07
C GLY A 34 13.69 -3.98 -33.49
N PRO A 35 13.95 -3.81 -34.80
CA PRO A 35 15.17 -3.18 -35.28
C PRO A 35 15.34 -1.76 -34.70
N PRO A 36 16.58 -1.29 -34.40
CA PRO A 36 17.88 -1.93 -34.61
C PRO A 36 18.27 -2.94 -33.50
N LEU A 37 17.37 -3.22 -32.55
CA LEU A 37 17.50 -4.31 -31.56
C LEU A 37 17.06 -5.64 -32.18
N ARG A 38 16.96 -6.69 -31.35
CA ARG A 38 16.48 -8.01 -31.78
C ARG A 38 15.01 -7.95 -32.17
N ASP A 39 14.65 -8.61 -33.27
CA ASP A 39 13.25 -8.74 -33.71
C ASP A 39 12.39 -9.39 -32.62
N CYS A 40 11.14 -8.92 -32.51
CA CYS A 40 10.17 -9.43 -31.55
C CYS A 40 9.64 -10.83 -31.89
N SER A 41 10.08 -11.43 -33.00
CA SER A 41 9.54 -12.68 -33.54
C SER A 41 10.65 -13.71 -33.71
N ARG A 42 10.94 -14.45 -32.62
CA ARG A 42 11.44 -15.84 -32.54
C ARG A 42 12.13 -16.09 -31.18
N ASP A 43 11.36 -16.43 -30.14
CA ASP A 43 11.30 -17.78 -29.58
C ASP A 43 10.35 -17.83 -28.35
N PRO A 44 9.65 -18.96 -28.12
CA PRO A 44 9.01 -19.24 -26.85
C PRO A 44 10.10 -19.39 -25.78
N ALA A 45 9.81 -18.96 -24.55
CA ALA A 45 10.72 -18.97 -23.42
C ALA A 45 11.70 -20.17 -23.38
N PRO A 46 13.03 -19.94 -23.34
CA PRO A 46 13.96 -20.89 -22.77
C PRO A 46 14.20 -20.50 -21.31
N ASN A 47 13.88 -21.42 -20.41
CA ASN A 47 14.33 -21.38 -19.02
C ASN A 47 15.81 -20.99 -18.93
N MET A 48 16.15 -19.94 -18.17
CA MET A 48 17.48 -19.76 -17.60
C MET A 48 17.42 -19.92 -16.07
N PRO A 49 18.40 -20.63 -15.46
CA PRO A 49 18.33 -21.05 -14.08
C PRO A 49 18.79 -19.96 -13.10
N THR A 50 18.14 -19.97 -11.94
CA THR A 50 18.48 -19.47 -10.60
C THR A 50 19.77 -18.66 -10.38
N GLY A 51 19.57 -17.46 -9.81
CA GLY A 51 20.55 -16.68 -9.03
C GLY A 51 20.32 -15.20 -9.32
N GLU A 52 19.52 -14.44 -8.56
CA GLU A 52 19.65 -14.13 -7.15
C GLU A 52 18.29 -13.63 -6.64
N LYS A 53 17.99 -13.93 -5.38
CA LYS A 53 16.71 -13.61 -4.74
C LYS A 53 16.59 -12.10 -4.57
N VAL A 54 15.89 -11.44 -5.47
CA VAL A 54 15.15 -10.23 -5.10
C VAL A 54 13.68 -10.63 -5.19
N PRO A 55 12.89 -10.51 -4.11
CA PRO A 55 11.44 -10.65 -4.24
C PRO A 55 10.99 -9.56 -5.20
N GLN A 56 10.72 -9.97 -6.44
CA GLN A 56 9.90 -9.21 -7.36
C GLN A 56 8.52 -9.18 -6.70
N GLU A 57 8.24 -8.09 -6.00
CA GLU A 57 6.88 -7.78 -5.56
C GLU A 57 6.03 -7.54 -6.81
N GLU A 58 5.53 -8.64 -7.38
CA GLU A 58 4.30 -8.61 -8.15
C GLU A 58 3.18 -8.23 -7.20
N ASN A 59 2.94 -6.93 -7.04
CA ASN A 59 1.64 -6.44 -6.56
C ASN A 59 0.87 -5.93 -7.76
N ASP A 60 0.37 -6.88 -8.53
CA ASP A 60 -0.67 -6.65 -9.52
C ASP A 60 -1.98 -6.29 -8.79
N GLY A 61 -2.44 -5.06 -8.97
CA GLY A 61 -3.88 -4.74 -8.89
C GLY A 61 -4.51 -4.33 -7.56
N ARG A 62 -3.76 -3.83 -6.56
CA ARG A 62 -4.37 -3.27 -5.32
C ARG A 62 -3.84 -1.89 -4.87
N ASP A 63 -3.19 -1.15 -5.74
CA ASP A 63 -2.50 0.10 -5.40
C ASP A 63 -3.40 1.34 -5.35
N MET A 64 -4.64 1.18 -4.90
CA MET A 64 -5.43 2.30 -4.42
C MET A 64 -5.24 2.41 -2.90
N PHE A 65 -4.13 3.07 -2.58
CA PHE A 65 -3.81 3.71 -1.29
C PHE A 65 -3.12 2.93 -0.16
N PRO A 66 -2.00 2.22 -0.39
CA PRO A 66 -1.09 1.88 0.70
C PRO A 66 -0.68 3.14 1.50
N GLY A 67 -0.47 4.27 0.81
CA GLY A 67 -0.16 5.55 1.45
C GLY A 67 -1.27 6.12 2.34
N LEU A 68 -2.56 6.02 1.95
CA LEU A 68 -3.65 6.49 2.82
C LEU A 68 -3.89 5.52 3.97
N TYR A 69 -3.75 4.21 3.75
CA TYR A 69 -3.84 3.25 4.84
C TYR A 69 -2.76 3.52 5.90
N VAL A 70 -1.51 3.71 5.45
CA VAL A 70 -0.39 4.06 6.34
C VAL A 70 -0.64 5.41 7.04
N SER A 71 -1.14 6.43 6.34
CA SER A 71 -1.42 7.73 6.96
C SER A 71 -2.56 7.66 7.98
N VAL A 72 -3.61 6.89 7.72
CA VAL A 72 -4.71 6.63 8.68
C VAL A 72 -4.16 5.93 9.92
N VAL A 73 -3.38 4.86 9.75
CA VAL A 73 -2.79 4.12 10.88
C VAL A 73 -1.87 5.01 11.71
N LEU A 74 -0.97 5.76 11.06
CA LEU A 74 -0.08 6.70 11.75
C LEU A 74 -0.87 7.81 12.45
N GLY A 75 -1.91 8.34 11.81
CA GLY A 75 -2.80 9.35 12.40
C GLY A 75 -3.50 8.85 13.65
N LEU A 76 -3.98 7.59 13.65
CA LEU A 76 -4.59 6.97 14.83
C LEU A 76 -3.58 6.81 15.96
N ILE A 77 -2.36 6.37 15.65
CA ILE A 77 -1.29 6.22 16.64
C ILE A 77 -0.98 7.59 17.26
N VAL A 78 -0.62 8.59 16.45
CA VAL A 78 -0.25 9.93 16.93
C VAL A 78 -1.40 10.58 17.69
N GLY A 79 -2.62 10.50 17.18
CA GLY A 79 -3.81 11.03 17.85
C GLY A 79 -4.07 10.36 19.20
N PHE A 80 -4.01 9.03 19.25
CA PHE A 80 -4.16 8.26 20.49
C PHE A 80 -3.10 8.65 21.52
N TRP A 81 -1.83 8.71 21.14
CA TRP A 81 -0.75 9.13 22.03
C TRP A 81 -0.90 10.59 22.48
N GLY A 82 -1.41 11.49 21.63
CA GLY A 82 -1.72 12.85 22.02
C GLY A 82 -2.81 12.92 23.10
N VAL A 83 -3.91 12.18 22.92
CA VAL A 83 -5.00 12.11 23.91
C VAL A 83 -4.54 11.41 25.19
N CYS A 84 -3.90 10.25 25.10
CA CYS A 84 -3.40 9.51 26.25
C CYS A 84 -2.30 10.29 26.98
N GLY A 85 -1.36 10.90 26.25
CA GLY A 85 -0.29 11.72 26.81
C GLY A 85 -0.82 12.95 27.54
N THR A 86 -1.77 13.67 26.96
CA THR A 86 -2.42 14.83 27.63
C THR A 86 -3.19 14.41 28.88
N LEU A 87 -3.89 13.27 28.86
CA LEU A 87 -4.56 12.70 30.03
C LEU A 87 -3.58 12.30 31.14
N VAL A 88 -2.41 11.76 30.79
CA VAL A 88 -1.37 11.36 31.77
C VAL A 88 -0.68 12.57 32.41
N ILE A 89 -0.33 13.58 31.61
CA ILE A 89 0.35 14.79 32.10
C ILE A 89 -0.58 15.62 32.97
N LYS A 90 -1.83 15.80 32.55
CA LYS A 90 -2.80 16.63 33.28
C LYS A 90 -3.51 15.80 34.33
N ARG A 91 -2.89 15.71 35.51
CA ARG A 91 -3.37 14.94 36.68
C ARG A 91 -4.85 15.23 37.04
N SER A 92 -5.33 16.47 36.83
CA SER A 92 -6.74 16.84 37.01
C SER A 92 -7.68 16.24 35.95
N TRP A 93 -7.24 16.10 34.70
CA TRP A 93 -8.06 15.51 33.63
C TRP A 93 -8.13 14.00 33.74
N ARG A 94 -7.06 13.35 34.21
CA ARG A 94 -7.04 11.91 34.51
C ARG A 94 -8.19 11.49 35.43
N HIS A 95 -8.35 12.19 36.56
CA HIS A 95 -9.34 11.81 37.55
C HIS A 95 -10.78 12.03 37.05
N THR A 96 -11.03 13.12 36.32
CA THR A 96 -12.33 13.38 35.68
C THR A 96 -12.64 12.35 34.60
N TYR A 97 -11.65 11.95 33.80
CA TYR A 97 -11.80 10.93 32.76
C TYR A 97 -12.14 9.56 33.37
N PHE A 98 -11.39 9.08 34.36
CA PHE A 98 -11.68 7.79 35.03
C PHE A 98 -13.09 7.78 35.65
N ARG A 99 -13.44 8.85 36.37
CA ARG A 99 -14.78 8.98 36.97
C ARG A 99 -15.89 8.97 35.92
N PHE A 100 -15.63 9.54 34.74
CA PHE A 100 -16.58 9.51 33.63
C PHE A 100 -16.72 8.10 33.03
N VAL A 101 -15.61 7.39 32.82
CA VAL A 101 -15.59 6.01 32.30
C VAL A 101 -16.31 5.06 33.26
N GLU A 102 -16.05 5.15 34.57
CA GLU A 102 -16.74 4.34 35.58
C GLU A 102 -18.26 4.58 35.54
N LYS A 103 -18.70 5.84 35.48
CA LYS A 103 -20.13 6.17 35.37
C LYS A 103 -20.76 5.63 34.08
N MET A 104 -20.03 5.66 32.97
CA MET A 104 -20.51 5.06 31.73
C MET A 104 -20.62 3.54 31.89
N TYR A 105 -19.58 2.88 32.41
CA TYR A 105 -19.57 1.45 32.63
C TYR A 105 -20.73 0.99 33.52
N ASP A 106 -20.97 1.66 34.64
CA ASP A 106 -22.09 1.34 35.54
C ASP A 106 -23.44 1.52 34.83
N ARG A 107 -23.62 2.58 34.05
CA ARG A 107 -24.85 2.78 33.27
C ARG A 107 -25.04 1.71 32.20
N PHE A 108 -23.98 1.33 31.51
CA PHE A 108 -24.02 0.24 30.53
C PHE A 108 -24.31 -1.09 31.21
N TYR A 109 -23.63 -1.40 32.31
CA TYR A 109 -23.86 -2.60 33.09
C TYR A 109 -25.32 -2.69 33.55
N VAL A 110 -25.85 -1.62 34.15
CA VAL A 110 -27.27 -1.57 34.56
C VAL A 110 -28.20 -1.68 33.34
N MET A 111 -27.92 -0.98 32.24
CA MET A 111 -28.73 -1.08 31.02
C MET A 111 -28.74 -2.50 30.48
N VAL A 112 -27.59 -3.17 30.42
CA VAL A 112 -27.44 -4.55 29.97
C VAL A 112 -28.16 -5.50 30.92
N VAL A 113 -27.90 -5.42 32.23
CA VAL A 113 -28.55 -6.23 33.27
C VAL A 113 -30.05 -6.01 33.34
N VAL A 114 -30.57 -4.82 33.03
CA VAL A 114 -32.01 -4.53 33.05
C VAL A 114 -32.66 -4.90 31.72
N THR A 115 -31.98 -4.68 30.59
CA THR A 115 -32.53 -4.89 29.24
C THR A 115 -32.43 -6.34 28.80
N LEU A 116 -31.35 -7.06 29.12
CA LEU A 116 -31.19 -8.49 28.80
C LEU A 116 -32.33 -9.37 29.35
N PRO A 117 -32.66 -9.33 30.65
CA PRO A 117 -33.79 -10.10 31.16
C PRO A 117 -35.15 -9.55 30.74
N ARG A 118 -35.25 -8.30 30.26
CA ARG A 118 -36.46 -7.78 29.61
C ARG A 118 -36.62 -8.33 28.19
N VAL A 119 -35.53 -8.47 27.43
CA VAL A 119 -35.52 -9.08 26.10
C VAL A 119 -35.82 -10.58 26.21
N TRP A 120 -35.24 -11.25 27.20
CA TRP A 120 -35.46 -12.69 27.43
C TRP A 120 -36.84 -13.04 28.01
N ARG A 121 -37.55 -12.06 28.59
CA ARG A 121 -38.93 -12.23 29.12
C ARG A 121 -40.04 -11.81 28.15
N ARG A 122 -39.74 -11.38 26.92
CA ARG A 122 -40.77 -11.13 25.91
C ARG A 122 -40.94 -12.39 25.04
N PRO A 123 -42.01 -13.18 25.23
CA PRO A 123 -42.38 -14.23 24.27
C PRO A 123 -42.84 -13.64 22.93
#